data_AF-A0A2E2FIU5-F1
#
_entry.id   AF-A0A2E2FIU5-F1
#
_cell.length_a   1.000
_cell.length_b   1.000
_cell.length_c   1.000
_cell.angle_alpha   90.00
_cell.angle_beta   90.00
_cell.angle_gamma   90.00
#
_symmetry.space_group_name_H-M   'P 1'
#
loop_
_entity.id
_entity.type
_entity.pdbx_description
1 polymer ?
#
loop_
_entity_poly.entity_id
_entity_poly.type
_entity_poly.pdbx_seq_one_letter_code
_entity_poly.pdbx_strand_id
1 'polypeptide(L)'
;MELVIFEEFPAGELAIHLKKDLEQRNTTLADPEYRKQFKRNYRNKLAPKVWQKDFGDAYVTNAPHPYESWIGKSFMEIANERKQHPVDAFLDIVIEMDQQIEWETTIGNQNPQNYKSLYNDLNGIFGFADSGAHINNMAFYNFPLRVLKYVKDSHQRGNPHMSYEKTIWRLTKEIADFFNLDAGHIAEGKRADITIIDFDNLNDNVHEYHTAEFLHGCDRLVNRNDDAVSLVMVGGKIAWQNGKFSPQFGKEPYGTFLKANNR
;
A
#
# COMPACT_ATOMS: atom_id res chain seq x y z
N MET A 1 2.61 -17.37 5.71
CA MET A 1 1.86 -16.20 5.21
C MET A 1 1.48 -15.26 6.35
N GLU A 2 1.76 -13.96 6.25
CA GLU A 2 1.10 -12.99 7.12
C GLU A 2 -0.28 -12.66 6.53
N LEU A 3 -1.34 -12.99 7.28
CA LEU A 3 -2.73 -12.89 6.83
C LEU A 3 -3.36 -11.59 7.32
N VAL A 4 -2.71 -10.43 7.14
CA VAL A 4 -3.15 -9.15 7.76
C VAL A 4 -4.62 -8.80 7.44
N ILE A 5 -5.08 -9.08 6.22
CA ILE A 5 -6.48 -8.82 5.84
C ILE A 5 -7.51 -9.78 6.48
N PHE A 6 -7.05 -10.79 7.22
CA PHE A 6 -7.90 -11.75 7.93
C PHE A 6 -8.26 -11.26 9.35
N GLU A 7 -7.74 -10.11 9.80
CA GLU A 7 -8.12 -9.48 11.07
C GLU A 7 -9.59 -9.02 11.08
N GLU A 8 -10.25 -8.97 9.93
CA GLU A 8 -11.59 -8.35 9.80
C GLU A 8 -12.77 -9.28 10.07
N PHE A 9 -12.54 -10.54 10.45
CA PHE A 9 -13.63 -11.46 10.80
C PHE A 9 -13.15 -12.62 11.69
N PRO A 10 -14.05 -13.19 12.54
CA PRO A 10 -13.64 -14.10 13.61
C PRO A 10 -12.86 -15.34 13.16
N ALA A 11 -13.25 -15.96 12.03
CA ALA A 11 -12.51 -17.12 11.52
C ALA A 11 -11.08 -16.74 11.08
N GLY A 12 -10.90 -15.54 10.53
CA GLY A 12 -9.59 -15.03 10.14
C GLY A 12 -8.72 -14.66 11.34
N GLU A 13 -9.30 -14.02 12.36
CA GLU A 13 -8.61 -13.73 13.63
C GLU A 13 -8.05 -14.99 14.30
N LEU A 14 -8.81 -16.10 14.29
CA LEU A 14 -8.34 -17.38 14.81
C LEU A 14 -7.14 -17.92 14.01
N ALA A 15 -7.16 -17.82 12.68
CA ALA A 15 -6.03 -18.24 11.85
C ALA A 15 -4.76 -17.42 12.16
N ILE A 16 -4.92 -16.12 12.41
CA ILE A 16 -3.82 -15.22 12.82
C ILE A 16 -3.32 -15.55 14.21
N HIS A 17 -4.22 -15.82 15.17
CA HIS A 17 -3.87 -16.20 16.53
C HIS A 17 -2.96 -17.44 16.54
N LEU A 18 -3.28 -18.42 15.68
CA LEU A 18 -2.55 -19.67 15.55
C LEU A 18 -1.27 -19.56 14.70
N LYS A 19 -0.87 -18.38 14.22
CA LYS A 19 0.29 -18.23 13.31
C LYS A 19 1.62 -18.78 13.85
N LYS A 20 1.76 -18.87 15.18
CA LYS A 20 2.95 -19.41 15.86
C LYS A 20 2.89 -20.93 16.09
N ASP A 21 1.72 -21.53 15.97
CA ASP A 21 1.49 -22.97 16.09
C ASP A 21 0.97 -23.50 14.74
N LEU A 22 1.90 -23.81 13.84
CA LEU A 22 1.56 -24.23 12.48
C LEU A 22 0.78 -25.54 12.45
N GLU A 23 1.00 -26.44 13.40
CA GLU A 23 0.27 -27.70 13.49
C GLU A 23 -1.19 -27.46 13.85
N GLN A 24 -1.43 -26.70 14.92
CA GLN A 24 -2.79 -26.35 15.34
C GLN A 24 -3.49 -25.48 14.28
N ARG A 25 -2.77 -24.54 13.67
CA ARG A 25 -3.28 -23.72 12.56
C ARG A 25 -3.72 -24.61 11.41
N ASN A 26 -2.83 -25.46 10.89
CA ASN A 26 -3.14 -26.29 9.71
C ASN A 26 -4.27 -27.28 10.00
N THR A 27 -4.31 -27.86 11.20
CA THR A 27 -5.43 -28.70 11.65
C THR A 27 -6.75 -27.92 11.66
N THR A 28 -6.74 -26.68 12.18
CA THR A 28 -7.92 -25.80 12.21
C THR A 28 -8.36 -25.40 10.80
N LEU A 29 -7.43 -25.02 9.93
CA LEU A 29 -7.73 -24.64 8.54
C LEU A 29 -8.24 -25.83 7.71
N ALA A 30 -7.91 -27.06 8.08
CA ALA A 30 -8.40 -28.29 7.45
C ALA A 30 -9.78 -28.74 7.97
N ASP A 31 -10.22 -28.27 9.15
CA ASP A 31 -11.49 -28.67 9.76
C ASP A 31 -12.70 -28.24 8.89
N PRO A 32 -13.57 -29.18 8.45
CA PRO A 32 -14.77 -28.87 7.69
C PRO A 32 -15.71 -27.85 8.37
N GLU A 33 -15.86 -27.89 9.69
CA GLU A 33 -16.72 -26.94 10.42
C GLU A 33 -16.10 -25.55 10.47
N TYR A 34 -14.78 -25.45 10.64
CA TYR A 34 -14.08 -24.17 10.50
C TYR A 34 -14.26 -23.60 9.09
N ARG A 35 -14.05 -24.39 8.03
CA ARG A 35 -14.24 -23.95 6.63
C ARG A 35 -15.65 -23.47 6.34
N LYS A 36 -16.66 -24.13 6.92
CA LYS A 36 -18.07 -23.71 6.83
C LYS A 36 -18.30 -22.36 7.51
N GLN A 37 -17.72 -22.14 8.69
CA GLN A 37 -17.77 -20.83 9.37
C GLN A 37 -17.05 -19.75 8.55
N PHE A 38 -15.88 -20.06 8.01
CA PHE A 38 -15.12 -19.16 7.14
C PHE A 38 -15.95 -18.76 5.92
N LYS A 39 -16.56 -19.71 5.21
CA LYS A 39 -17.46 -19.45 4.06
C LYS A 39 -18.64 -18.57 4.45
N ARG A 40 -19.19 -18.73 5.67
CA ARG A 40 -20.26 -17.88 6.18
C ARG A 40 -19.78 -16.45 6.43
N ASN A 41 -18.60 -16.27 7.03
CA ASN A 41 -18.01 -14.94 7.22
C ASN A 41 -17.65 -14.27 5.89
N TYR A 42 -17.07 -15.02 4.96
CA TYR A 42 -16.77 -14.61 3.59
C TYR A 42 -18.00 -14.04 2.86
N ARG A 43 -19.16 -14.71 2.99
CA ARG A 43 -20.42 -14.28 2.36
C ARG A 43 -21.10 -13.11 3.07
N ASN A 44 -20.67 -12.74 4.27
CA ASN A 44 -21.34 -11.71 5.04
C ASN A 44 -21.04 -10.31 4.48
N LYS A 45 -22.01 -9.77 3.73
CA LYS A 45 -21.92 -8.43 3.13
C LYS A 45 -22.08 -7.29 4.14
N LEU A 46 -22.57 -7.56 5.34
CA LEU A 46 -22.87 -6.55 6.36
C LEU A 46 -21.76 -6.38 7.41
N ALA A 47 -20.73 -7.21 7.37
CA ALA A 47 -19.56 -7.03 8.23
C ALA A 47 -18.75 -5.80 7.76
N PRO A 48 -18.33 -4.90 8.66
CA PRO A 48 -17.34 -3.88 8.35
C PRO A 48 -16.12 -4.56 7.74
N LYS A 49 -15.65 -4.07 6.59
CA LYS A 49 -14.52 -4.68 5.89
C LYS A 49 -13.77 -3.61 5.11
N VAL A 50 -12.44 -3.57 5.27
CA VAL A 50 -11.54 -2.81 4.39
C VAL A 50 -11.26 -3.68 3.17
N TRP A 51 -11.08 -4.99 3.35
CA TRP A 51 -10.99 -5.93 2.23
C TRP A 51 -12.36 -6.43 1.76
N GLN A 52 -12.63 -6.34 0.46
CA GLN A 52 -13.86 -6.82 -0.17
C GLN A 52 -14.07 -8.34 -0.04
N LYS A 53 -13.04 -9.11 0.33
CA LYS A 53 -13.05 -10.58 0.45
C LYS A 53 -13.41 -11.24 -0.87
N ASP A 54 -12.84 -10.74 -1.96
CA ASP A 54 -13.05 -11.31 -3.30
C ASP A 54 -11.78 -12.03 -3.75
N PHE A 55 -11.82 -13.36 -3.78
CA PHE A 55 -10.72 -14.18 -4.28
C PHE A 55 -10.54 -14.10 -5.80
N GLY A 56 -11.47 -13.48 -6.53
CA GLY A 56 -11.29 -13.11 -7.94
C GLY A 56 -10.42 -11.87 -8.14
N ASP A 57 -10.22 -11.06 -7.09
CA ASP A 57 -9.38 -9.87 -7.10
C ASP A 57 -8.14 -10.05 -6.20
N ALA A 58 -7.72 -11.30 -6.02
CA ALA A 58 -6.52 -11.67 -5.28
C ALA A 58 -5.64 -12.55 -6.18
N TYR A 59 -4.52 -12.00 -6.63
CA TYR A 59 -3.67 -12.55 -7.70
C TYR A 59 -2.32 -13.00 -7.15
N VAL A 60 -1.85 -14.17 -7.59
CA VAL A 60 -0.54 -14.70 -7.21
C VAL A 60 0.58 -13.94 -7.93
N THR A 61 1.54 -13.42 -7.16
CA THR A 61 2.71 -12.70 -7.68
C THR A 61 3.97 -13.56 -7.67
N ASN A 62 4.05 -14.53 -6.76
CA ASN A 62 5.14 -15.51 -6.68
C ASN A 62 4.61 -16.86 -6.18
N ALA A 63 5.13 -17.96 -6.74
CA ALA A 63 4.76 -19.31 -6.34
C ALA A 63 5.96 -20.27 -6.48
N PRO A 64 6.10 -21.28 -5.60
CA PRO A 64 7.21 -22.22 -5.65
C PRO A 64 6.98 -23.29 -6.72
N HIS A 65 8.03 -23.97 -7.16
CA HIS A 65 7.92 -25.14 -8.04
C HIS A 65 7.06 -26.24 -7.40
N PRO A 66 6.13 -26.89 -8.14
CA PRO A 66 5.84 -26.79 -9.58
C PRO A 66 4.67 -25.83 -9.94
N TYR A 67 4.36 -24.87 -9.08
CA TYR A 67 3.17 -24.01 -9.17
C TYR A 67 3.42 -22.68 -9.88
N GLU A 68 4.54 -22.52 -10.60
CA GLU A 68 4.89 -21.29 -11.32
C GLU A 68 3.79 -20.88 -12.32
N SER A 69 3.05 -21.86 -12.85
CA SER A 69 1.90 -21.63 -13.75
C SER A 69 0.73 -20.86 -13.10
N TRP A 70 0.75 -20.63 -11.79
CA TRP A 70 -0.27 -19.83 -11.09
C TRP A 70 0.07 -18.35 -11.01
N ILE A 71 1.30 -17.94 -11.29
CA ILE A 71 1.68 -16.52 -11.29
C ILE A 71 0.78 -15.76 -12.29
N GLY A 72 0.15 -14.68 -11.82
CA GLY A 72 -0.83 -13.88 -12.56
C GLY A 72 -2.26 -14.40 -12.52
N LYS A 73 -2.53 -15.59 -11.96
CA LYS A 73 -3.89 -16.10 -11.76
C LYS A 73 -4.47 -15.61 -10.44
N SER A 74 -5.78 -15.40 -10.46
CA SER A 74 -6.57 -15.19 -9.25
C SER A 74 -6.78 -16.50 -8.49
N PHE A 75 -7.01 -16.43 -7.17
CA PHE A 75 -7.41 -17.60 -6.39
C PHE A 75 -8.74 -18.20 -6.86
N MET A 76 -9.63 -17.41 -7.49
CA MET A 76 -10.83 -17.92 -8.15
C MET A 76 -10.50 -18.83 -9.35
N GLU A 77 -9.57 -18.42 -10.21
CA GLU A 77 -9.12 -19.23 -11.35
C GLU A 77 -8.44 -20.52 -10.90
N ILE A 78 -7.56 -20.44 -9.90
CA ILE A 78 -6.91 -21.61 -9.31
C ILE A 78 -7.94 -22.56 -8.69
N ALA A 79 -8.95 -22.04 -8.00
CA ALA A 79 -10.04 -22.85 -7.45
C ALA A 79 -10.85 -23.56 -8.55
N ASN A 80 -11.10 -22.89 -9.67
CA ASN A 80 -11.78 -23.50 -10.82
C ASN A 80 -10.95 -24.65 -11.43
N GLU A 81 -9.63 -24.47 -11.56
CA GLU A 81 -8.70 -25.54 -12.01
C GLU A 81 -8.73 -26.75 -11.06
N ARG A 82 -8.74 -26.48 -9.75
CA ARG A 82 -8.87 -27.51 -8.70
C ARG A 82 -10.29 -28.09 -8.57
N LYS A 83 -11.29 -27.51 -9.25
CA LYS A 83 -12.73 -27.84 -9.11
C LYS A 83 -13.20 -27.76 -7.65
N GLN A 84 -12.71 -26.77 -6.92
CA GLN A 84 -12.98 -26.53 -5.50
C GLN A 84 -13.70 -25.19 -5.29
N HIS A 85 -14.30 -25.00 -4.12
CA HIS A 85 -14.78 -23.68 -3.72
C HIS A 85 -13.58 -22.75 -3.46
N PRO A 86 -13.61 -21.46 -3.81
CA PRO A 86 -12.48 -20.53 -3.66
C PRO A 86 -11.89 -20.48 -2.25
N VAL A 87 -12.74 -20.41 -1.22
CA VAL A 87 -12.31 -20.50 0.18
C VAL A 87 -11.54 -21.79 0.47
N ASP A 88 -12.01 -22.94 -0.03
CA ASP A 88 -11.34 -24.22 0.25
C ASP A 88 -9.98 -24.27 -0.44
N ALA A 89 -9.93 -23.89 -1.73
CA ALA A 89 -8.69 -23.83 -2.49
C ALA A 89 -7.68 -22.88 -1.85
N PHE A 90 -8.12 -21.69 -1.42
CA PHE A 90 -7.26 -20.73 -0.73
C PHE A 90 -6.70 -21.30 0.58
N LEU A 91 -7.55 -21.89 1.43
CA LEU A 91 -7.12 -22.48 2.70
C LEU A 91 -6.18 -23.68 2.49
N ASP A 92 -6.42 -24.49 1.46
CA ASP A 92 -5.51 -25.56 1.05
C ASP A 92 -4.13 -24.99 0.67
N ILE A 93 -4.10 -23.94 -0.16
CA ILE A 93 -2.84 -23.28 -0.57
C ILE A 93 -2.09 -22.69 0.63
N VAL A 94 -2.80 -22.08 1.60
CA VAL A 94 -2.18 -21.58 2.84
C VAL A 94 -1.54 -22.70 3.66
N ILE A 95 -2.19 -23.87 3.74
CA ILE A 95 -1.64 -25.05 4.41
C ILE A 95 -0.43 -25.61 3.64
N GLU A 96 -0.54 -25.71 2.30
CA GLU A 96 0.45 -26.33 1.42
C GLU A 96 1.75 -25.51 1.30
N MET A 97 1.65 -24.18 1.17
CA MET A 97 2.78 -23.33 0.77
C MET A 97 3.19 -22.32 1.84
N ASP A 98 2.27 -21.93 2.72
CA ASP A 98 2.48 -20.94 3.78
C ASP A 98 3.22 -19.67 3.31
N GLN A 99 4.51 -19.50 3.60
CA GLN A 99 5.32 -18.33 3.23
C GLN A 99 5.93 -18.42 1.82
N GLN A 100 5.82 -19.56 1.14
CA GLN A 100 6.43 -19.78 -0.18
C GLN A 100 5.62 -19.19 -1.33
N ILE A 101 4.39 -18.74 -1.08
CA ILE A 101 3.50 -18.11 -2.06
C ILE A 101 3.26 -16.66 -1.67
N GLU A 102 3.36 -15.76 -2.64
CA GLU A 102 3.07 -14.33 -2.51
C GLU A 102 1.91 -13.97 -3.44
N TRP A 103 1.09 -13.03 -3.00
CA TRP A 103 -0.08 -12.59 -3.74
C TRP A 103 -0.46 -11.17 -3.31
N GLU A 104 -1.25 -10.51 -4.15
CA GLU A 104 -1.74 -9.16 -3.93
C GLU A 104 -3.25 -9.07 -4.13
N THR A 105 -3.87 -8.05 -3.53
CA THR A 105 -5.30 -7.75 -3.73
C THR A 105 -5.54 -6.25 -3.61
N THR A 106 -6.54 -5.72 -4.32
CA THR A 106 -6.85 -4.29 -4.24
C THR A 106 -7.76 -4.02 -3.05
N ILE A 107 -7.22 -3.55 -1.92
CA ILE A 107 -8.03 -3.24 -0.71
C ILE A 107 -8.93 -1.99 -0.85
N GLY A 108 -8.71 -1.17 -1.88
CA GLY A 108 -9.47 0.05 -2.08
C GLY A 108 -8.96 0.85 -3.26
N ASN A 109 -9.72 1.88 -3.63
CA ASN A 109 -9.36 2.81 -4.72
C ASN A 109 -9.14 2.15 -6.10
N GLN A 110 -9.80 1.01 -6.36
CA GLN A 110 -9.71 0.26 -7.63
C GLN A 110 -10.16 1.10 -8.84
N ASN A 111 -11.21 1.92 -8.69
CA ASN A 111 -11.75 2.73 -9.77
C ASN A 111 -11.61 4.25 -9.48
N PRO A 112 -10.67 4.94 -10.15
CA PRO A 112 -10.48 6.39 -10.05
C PRO A 112 -11.70 7.26 -10.27
N GLN A 113 -12.68 6.78 -11.04
CA GLN A 113 -13.90 7.54 -11.29
C GLN A 113 -14.81 7.62 -10.06
N ASN A 114 -14.77 6.62 -9.17
CA ASN A 114 -15.64 6.55 -8.00
C ASN A 114 -15.23 7.52 -6.89
N TYR A 115 -13.95 7.90 -6.82
CA TYR A 115 -13.42 8.81 -5.79
C TYR A 115 -13.00 10.18 -6.34
N LYS A 116 -13.37 10.50 -7.58
CA LYS A 116 -13.08 11.81 -8.19
C LYS A 116 -13.62 12.98 -7.37
N SER A 117 -14.81 12.85 -6.76
CA SER A 117 -15.38 13.89 -5.90
C SER A 117 -14.54 14.14 -4.65
N LEU A 118 -13.93 13.10 -4.07
CA LEU A 118 -13.10 13.18 -2.86
C LEU A 118 -11.82 14.00 -3.09
N TYR A 119 -11.35 14.08 -4.33
CA TYR A 119 -10.18 14.89 -4.70
C TYR A 119 -10.44 16.40 -4.54
N ASN A 120 -11.69 16.84 -4.44
CA ASN A 120 -12.03 18.24 -4.23
C ASN A 120 -12.86 18.49 -2.97
N ASP A 121 -13.11 17.46 -2.16
CA ASP A 121 -13.87 17.58 -0.92
C ASP A 121 -13.04 18.34 0.12
N LEU A 122 -13.61 19.43 0.63
CA LEU A 122 -13.01 20.30 1.64
C LEU A 122 -13.01 19.68 3.04
N ASN A 123 -13.81 18.62 3.26
CA ASN A 123 -13.87 17.89 4.52
C ASN A 123 -12.82 16.77 4.59
N GLY A 124 -12.14 16.49 3.46
CA GLY A 124 -11.08 15.49 3.39
C GLY A 124 -9.71 16.16 3.40
N ILE A 125 -8.75 15.53 4.07
CA ILE A 125 -7.33 15.86 3.94
C ILE A 125 -6.60 14.67 3.34
N PHE A 126 -5.68 14.93 2.42
CA PHE A 126 -4.77 13.88 1.97
C PHE A 126 -3.78 13.58 3.10
N GLY A 127 -3.94 12.42 3.69
CA GLY A 127 -3.11 11.96 4.80
C GLY A 127 -3.36 10.49 5.06
N PHE A 128 -2.59 9.92 5.99
CA PHE A 128 -2.68 8.52 6.41
C PHE A 128 -2.30 7.51 5.32
N ALA A 129 -1.00 7.29 5.16
CA ALA A 129 -0.47 6.26 4.27
C ALA A 129 -0.20 4.92 4.98
N ASP A 130 -0.34 4.85 6.32
CA ASP A 130 -0.03 3.68 7.16
C ASP A 130 1.30 2.96 6.82
N SER A 131 2.23 3.71 6.23
CA SER A 131 3.43 3.14 5.62
C SER A 131 4.45 2.85 6.69
N GLY A 132 4.95 1.61 6.70
CA GLY A 132 5.90 1.14 7.71
C GLY A 132 5.26 0.54 8.98
N ALA A 133 3.94 0.54 9.13
CA ALA A 133 3.25 -0.25 10.16
C ALA A 133 3.17 -1.74 9.76
N HIS A 134 2.99 -2.01 8.46
CA HIS A 134 2.90 -3.35 7.87
C HIS A 134 4.05 -3.61 6.89
N ILE A 135 5.28 -3.61 7.40
CA ILE A 135 6.52 -3.58 6.61
C ILE A 135 6.62 -4.64 5.49
N ASN A 136 5.93 -5.77 5.59
CA ASN A 136 5.97 -6.86 4.59
C ASN A 136 4.70 -6.97 3.74
N ASN A 137 3.66 -6.17 4.03
CA ASN A 137 2.35 -6.32 3.40
C ASN A 137 1.86 -5.04 2.71
N MET A 138 2.33 -3.85 3.12
CA MET A 138 1.88 -2.58 2.54
C MET A 138 3.03 -1.57 2.42
N ALA A 139 3.24 -1.05 1.20
CA ALA A 139 4.16 0.05 0.90
C ALA A 139 3.40 1.17 0.19
N PHE A 140 2.77 2.06 0.96
CA PHE A 140 2.08 3.25 0.44
C PHE A 140 2.94 4.53 0.58
N TYR A 141 4.26 4.38 0.66
CA TYR A 141 5.19 5.49 0.86
C TYR A 141 5.09 6.55 -0.24
N ASN A 142 4.75 6.12 -1.46
CA ASN A 142 4.65 6.98 -2.64
C ASN A 142 3.24 7.50 -2.93
N PHE A 143 2.29 7.44 -1.98
CA PHE A 143 0.92 7.92 -2.23
C PHE A 143 0.84 9.34 -2.84
N PRO A 144 1.72 10.32 -2.51
CA PRO A 144 1.66 11.64 -3.14
C PRO A 144 1.96 11.59 -4.63
N LEU A 145 2.89 10.72 -5.06
CA LEU A 145 3.20 10.49 -6.46
C LEU A 145 2.03 9.80 -7.18
N ARG A 146 1.37 8.83 -6.52
CA ARG A 146 0.17 8.19 -7.08
C ARG A 146 -0.98 9.18 -7.29
N VAL A 147 -1.21 10.08 -6.32
CA VAL A 147 -2.21 11.17 -6.46
C VAL A 147 -1.85 12.07 -7.65
N LEU A 148 -0.59 12.50 -7.77
CA LEU A 148 -0.13 13.30 -8.90
C LEU A 148 -0.27 12.58 -10.23
N LYS A 149 0.03 11.27 -10.29
CA LYS A 149 -0.15 10.43 -11.48
C LYS A 149 -1.61 10.37 -11.90
N TYR A 150 -2.54 10.10 -10.97
CA TYR A 150 -3.97 10.08 -11.29
C TYR A 150 -4.48 11.43 -11.80
N VAL A 151 -3.98 12.53 -11.24
CA VAL A 151 -4.29 13.87 -11.75
C VAL A 151 -3.68 14.05 -13.15
N LYS A 152 -2.42 13.69 -13.39
CA LYS A 152 -1.79 13.72 -14.72
C LYS A 152 -2.60 12.93 -15.76
N ASP A 153 -2.98 11.70 -15.45
CA ASP A 153 -3.79 10.85 -16.35
C ASP A 153 -5.17 11.45 -16.62
N SER A 154 -5.75 12.15 -15.66
CA SER A 154 -7.03 12.85 -15.86
C SER A 154 -6.91 14.04 -16.80
N HIS A 155 -5.78 14.77 -16.78
CA HIS A 155 -5.47 15.82 -17.75
C HIS A 155 -5.27 15.25 -19.15
N GLN A 156 -4.50 14.17 -19.29
CA GLN A 156 -4.27 13.51 -20.58
C GLN A 156 -5.56 12.98 -21.23
N ARG A 157 -6.54 12.57 -20.42
CA ARG A 157 -7.87 12.15 -20.87
C ARG A 157 -8.82 13.33 -21.15
N GLY A 158 -8.39 14.57 -20.96
CA GLY A 158 -9.21 15.77 -21.20
C GLY A 158 -10.28 16.05 -20.13
N ASN A 159 -10.20 15.40 -18.96
CA ASN A 159 -11.17 15.57 -17.87
C ASN A 159 -10.45 15.67 -16.51
N PRO A 160 -9.71 16.78 -16.27
CA PRO A 160 -8.85 16.91 -15.10
C PRO A 160 -9.62 16.80 -13.77
N HIS A 161 -9.07 16.04 -12.83
CA HIS A 161 -9.62 15.93 -11.47
C HIS A 161 -9.32 17.18 -10.63
N MET A 162 -8.12 17.76 -10.79
CA MET A 162 -7.65 18.98 -10.15
C MET A 162 -6.60 19.66 -11.05
N SER A 163 -6.28 20.93 -10.79
CA SER A 163 -5.06 21.52 -11.34
C SER A 163 -3.82 20.91 -10.65
N TYR A 164 -2.65 21.00 -11.27
CA TYR A 164 -1.41 20.48 -10.68
C TYR A 164 -1.05 21.25 -9.41
N GLU A 165 -1.20 22.58 -9.42
CA GLU A 165 -0.91 23.47 -8.30
C GLU A 165 -1.80 23.16 -7.10
N LYS A 166 -3.11 22.94 -7.33
CA LYS A 166 -4.05 22.51 -6.28
C LYS A 166 -3.63 21.16 -5.72
N THR A 167 -3.22 20.21 -6.57
CA THR A 167 -2.79 18.88 -6.13
C THR A 167 -1.55 18.97 -5.25
N ILE A 168 -0.55 19.78 -5.65
CA ILE A 168 0.64 20.04 -4.84
C ILE A 168 0.26 20.70 -3.51
N TRP A 169 -0.62 21.71 -3.53
CA TRP A 169 -1.12 22.36 -2.31
C TRP A 169 -1.79 21.37 -1.34
N ARG A 170 -2.66 20.48 -1.85
CA ARG A 170 -3.31 19.42 -1.04
C ARG A 170 -2.32 18.43 -0.42
N LEU A 171 -1.22 18.15 -1.11
CA LEU A 171 -0.16 17.24 -0.64
C LEU A 171 0.91 17.94 0.22
N THR A 172 0.84 19.26 0.41
CA THR A 172 1.87 20.04 1.11
C THR A 172 1.25 21.05 2.07
N LYS A 173 0.91 22.25 1.59
CA LYS A 173 0.45 23.37 2.42
C LYS A 173 -0.88 23.10 3.13
N GLU A 174 -1.83 22.40 2.52
CA GLU A 174 -3.11 22.06 3.16
C GLU A 174 -2.87 21.24 4.45
N ILE A 175 -1.97 20.24 4.38
CA ILE A 175 -1.58 19.41 5.52
C ILE A 175 -0.87 20.26 6.58
N ALA A 176 0.07 21.10 6.17
CA ALA A 176 0.79 21.98 7.09
C ALA A 176 -0.16 22.97 7.79
N ASP A 177 -1.10 23.58 7.06
CA ASP A 177 -2.08 24.50 7.63
C ASP A 177 -3.03 23.78 8.60
N PHE A 178 -3.48 22.55 8.27
CA PHE A 178 -4.33 21.75 9.16
C PHE A 178 -3.66 21.45 10.51
N PHE A 179 -2.36 21.15 10.51
CA PHE A 179 -1.59 20.89 11.73
C PHE A 179 -0.93 22.16 12.33
N ASN A 180 -1.21 23.36 11.80
CA ASN A 180 -0.61 24.63 12.20
C ASN A 180 0.93 24.64 12.15
N LEU A 181 1.53 24.03 11.14
CA LEU A 181 2.99 23.95 10.95
C LEU A 181 3.48 25.03 9.98
N ASP A 182 4.63 25.67 10.29
CA ASP A 182 5.31 26.57 9.33
C ASP A 182 6.09 25.77 8.28
N ALA A 183 5.36 25.07 7.41
CA ALA A 183 5.89 24.15 6.41
C ALA A 183 5.00 24.08 5.15
N GLY A 184 5.37 23.21 4.21
CA GLY A 184 4.53 22.84 3.06
C GLY A 184 4.39 23.91 1.98
N HIS A 185 5.18 24.98 1.99
CA HIS A 185 5.12 26.02 0.97
C HIS A 185 6.50 26.59 0.66
N ILE A 186 6.68 27.04 -0.59
CA ILE A 186 7.92 27.61 -1.09
C ILE A 186 7.79 29.14 -1.07
N ALA A 187 8.59 29.80 -0.24
CA ALA A 187 8.73 31.25 -0.19
C ALA A 187 10.07 31.64 0.42
N GLU A 188 10.52 32.87 0.20
CA GLU A 188 11.72 33.40 0.84
C GLU A 188 11.61 33.36 2.36
N GLY A 189 12.71 33.01 3.04
CA GLY A 189 12.76 32.88 4.50
C GLY A 189 12.06 31.63 5.06
N LYS A 190 11.50 30.76 4.20
CA LYS A 190 10.89 29.49 4.61
C LYS A 190 11.86 28.32 4.53
N ARG A 191 11.47 27.21 5.16
CA ARG A 191 12.26 25.98 5.19
C ARG A 191 12.47 25.42 3.77
N ALA A 192 13.70 25.00 3.48
CA ALA A 192 14.06 24.35 2.22
C ALA A 192 13.75 22.85 2.27
N ASP A 193 12.48 22.51 2.48
CA ASP A 193 11.93 21.17 2.27
C ASP A 193 11.36 21.10 0.86
N ILE A 194 12.12 20.49 -0.05
CA ILE A 194 11.88 20.58 -1.49
C ILE A 194 11.98 19.19 -2.10
N THR A 195 11.01 18.84 -2.93
CA THR A 195 11.07 17.67 -3.81
C THR A 195 11.01 18.14 -5.25
N ILE A 196 11.92 17.65 -6.09
CA ILE A 196 11.85 17.85 -7.55
C ILE A 196 11.32 16.57 -8.16
N ILE A 197 10.22 16.71 -8.91
CA ILE A 197 9.54 15.61 -9.59
C ILE A 197 9.68 15.82 -11.10
N ASP A 198 10.22 14.83 -11.79
CA ASP A 198 10.15 14.74 -13.24
C ASP A 198 8.76 14.25 -13.65
N PHE A 199 7.96 15.15 -14.21
CA PHE A 199 6.59 14.86 -14.58
C PHE A 199 6.46 13.93 -15.79
N ASP A 200 7.47 13.88 -16.67
CA ASP A 200 7.45 12.99 -17.84
C ASP A 200 7.67 11.54 -17.40
N ASN A 201 8.56 11.33 -16.44
CA ASN A 201 8.83 10.03 -15.82
C ASN A 201 7.82 9.62 -14.73
N LEU A 202 6.83 10.45 -14.41
CA LEU A 202 5.70 10.07 -13.58
C LEU A 202 4.73 9.18 -14.39
N ASN A 203 5.00 7.88 -14.40
CA ASN A 203 4.32 6.84 -15.18
C ASN A 203 3.77 5.71 -14.27
N ASP A 204 3.37 4.58 -14.84
CA ASP A 204 2.72 3.48 -14.10
C ASP A 204 3.67 2.74 -13.14
N ASN A 205 4.98 3.02 -13.17
CA ASN A 205 5.95 2.48 -12.22
C ASN A 205 5.65 2.92 -10.77
N VAL A 206 4.78 3.92 -10.55
CA VAL A 206 4.24 4.26 -9.22
C VAL A 206 3.42 3.13 -8.58
N HIS A 207 3.05 2.10 -9.35
CA HIS A 207 2.33 0.92 -8.88
C HIS A 207 3.24 -0.28 -8.63
N GLU A 208 4.51 -0.23 -9.03
CA GLU A 208 5.46 -1.31 -8.78
C GLU A 208 5.80 -1.40 -7.29
N TYR A 209 5.94 -2.64 -6.82
CA TYR A 209 6.46 -2.94 -5.49
C TYR A 209 7.91 -3.37 -5.60
N HIS A 210 8.69 -3.02 -4.58
CA HIS A 210 10.06 -3.46 -4.44
C HIS A 210 10.29 -3.93 -3.01
N THR A 211 11.34 -4.72 -2.80
CA THR A 211 11.84 -5.02 -1.48
C THR A 211 13.16 -4.31 -1.23
N ALA A 212 13.45 -4.04 0.03
CA ALA A 212 14.76 -3.61 0.49
C ALA A 212 15.07 -4.24 1.83
N GLU A 213 16.36 -4.52 2.07
CA GLU A 213 16.82 -5.01 3.36
C GLU A 213 16.41 -4.04 4.47
N PHE A 214 15.93 -4.60 5.57
CA PHE A 214 15.59 -3.87 6.78
C PHE A 214 16.51 -4.28 7.94
N LEU A 215 15.98 -4.94 8.96
CA LEU A 215 16.75 -5.43 10.09
C LEU A 215 17.28 -6.83 9.77
N HIS A 216 18.57 -7.07 10.00
CA HIS A 216 19.26 -8.38 9.97
C HIS A 216 18.52 -9.53 9.27
N GLY A 217 18.56 -9.55 7.93
CA GLY A 217 18.01 -10.66 7.12
C GLY A 217 16.50 -10.64 6.92
N CYS A 218 15.82 -9.58 7.35
CA CYS A 218 14.42 -9.31 7.00
C CYS A 218 14.36 -8.23 5.93
N ASP A 219 13.66 -8.51 4.85
CA ASP A 219 13.26 -7.49 3.88
C ASP A 219 12.01 -6.74 4.35
N ARG A 220 11.76 -5.60 3.72
CA ARG A 220 10.49 -4.87 3.79
C ARG A 220 10.07 -4.45 2.40
N LEU A 221 8.78 -4.23 2.20
CA LEU A 221 8.26 -3.57 1.02
C LEU A 221 8.62 -2.09 1.03
N VAL A 222 8.98 -1.57 -0.14
CA VAL A 222 9.25 -0.15 -0.43
C VAL A 222 8.71 0.20 -1.82
N ASN A 223 8.55 1.49 -2.09
CA ASN A 223 8.31 1.97 -3.46
C ASN A 223 9.59 2.60 -4.00
N ARG A 224 9.90 2.39 -5.28
CA ARG A 224 11.01 3.03 -5.99
C ARG A 224 10.47 3.76 -7.21
N ASN A 225 10.62 5.07 -7.19
CA ASN A 225 10.20 5.95 -8.28
C ASN A 225 11.37 6.87 -8.66
N ASP A 226 12.53 6.26 -8.81
CA ASP A 226 13.84 6.92 -8.91
C ASP A 226 13.93 7.84 -10.13
N ASP A 227 13.32 7.47 -11.25
CA ASP A 227 13.26 8.28 -12.46
C ASP A 227 12.32 9.49 -12.31
N ALA A 228 11.27 9.35 -11.51
CA ALA A 228 10.31 10.42 -11.27
C ALA A 228 10.77 11.39 -10.17
N VAL A 229 11.58 10.95 -9.20
CA VAL A 229 12.03 11.77 -8.06
C VAL A 229 13.53 12.04 -8.16
N SER A 230 13.87 13.21 -8.72
CA SER A 230 15.27 13.59 -8.96
C SER A 230 15.96 14.17 -7.73
N LEU A 231 15.21 14.81 -6.83
CA LEU A 231 15.76 15.44 -5.63
C LEU A 231 14.76 15.43 -4.47
N VAL A 232 15.24 15.13 -3.27
CA VAL A 232 14.55 15.42 -2.00
C VAL A 232 15.52 16.15 -1.08
N MET A 233 15.11 17.32 -0.61
CA MET A 233 15.81 18.14 0.39
C MET A 233 14.96 18.25 1.66
N VAL A 234 15.63 18.19 2.80
CA VAL A 234 15.02 18.42 4.12
C VAL A 234 15.85 19.48 4.83
N GLY A 235 15.23 20.61 5.18
CA GLY A 235 15.91 21.72 5.85
C GLY A 235 17.13 22.25 5.09
N GLY A 236 17.13 22.19 3.75
CA GLY A 236 18.25 22.63 2.92
C GLY A 236 19.34 21.58 2.68
N LYS A 237 19.27 20.40 3.32
CA LYS A 237 20.21 19.29 3.09
C LYS A 237 19.63 18.30 2.09
N ILE A 238 20.44 17.85 1.13
CA ILE A 238 20.05 16.84 0.12
C ILE A 238 19.97 15.47 0.78
N ALA A 239 18.77 14.93 0.93
CA ALA A 239 18.53 13.60 1.50
C ALA A 239 18.62 12.51 0.41
N TRP A 240 18.09 12.81 -0.77
CA TRP A 240 18.02 11.89 -1.91
C TRP A 240 18.28 12.64 -3.20
N GLN A 241 19.07 12.05 -4.09
CA GLN A 241 19.30 12.59 -5.42
C GLN A 241 19.60 11.46 -6.42
N ASN A 242 18.92 11.47 -7.57
CA ASN A 242 19.16 10.56 -8.69
C ASN A 242 19.28 9.07 -8.26
N GLY A 243 18.28 8.56 -7.54
CA GLY A 243 18.24 7.15 -7.13
C GLY A 243 19.08 6.78 -5.91
N LYS A 244 19.69 7.74 -5.21
CA LYS A 244 20.61 7.48 -4.09
C LYS A 244 20.38 8.39 -2.89
N PHE A 245 20.43 7.80 -1.69
CA PHE A 245 20.52 8.57 -0.44
C PHE A 245 21.89 9.25 -0.32
N SER A 246 21.91 10.43 0.29
CA SER A 246 23.18 11.07 0.63
C SER A 246 23.91 10.28 1.74
N PRO A 247 25.27 10.26 1.76
CA PRO A 247 26.02 9.48 2.73
C PRO A 247 25.78 9.84 4.20
N GLN A 248 25.31 11.07 4.46
CA GLN A 248 25.02 11.62 5.78
C GLN A 248 23.55 11.44 6.19
N PHE A 249 22.66 11.09 5.26
CA PHE A 249 21.25 10.85 5.59
C PHE A 249 21.12 9.70 6.59
N GLY A 250 20.41 9.94 7.69
CA GLY A 250 20.27 8.99 8.81
C GLY A 250 21.47 8.94 9.78
N LYS A 251 22.59 9.60 9.48
CA LYS A 251 23.74 9.75 10.40
C LYS A 251 23.76 11.12 11.09
N GLU A 252 23.20 12.12 10.44
CA GLU A 252 23.01 13.46 10.97
C GLU A 252 21.53 13.84 11.00
N PRO A 253 21.11 14.72 11.92
CA PRO A 253 19.78 15.30 11.86
C PRO A 253 19.66 16.20 10.62
N TYR A 254 18.67 15.88 9.79
CA TYR A 254 18.24 16.68 8.65
C TYR A 254 16.96 17.44 8.97
N GLY A 255 16.02 16.75 9.63
CA GLY A 255 14.80 17.35 10.16
C GLY A 255 14.99 17.94 11.55
N THR A 256 13.98 18.69 11.99
CA THR A 256 13.83 19.17 13.35
C THR A 256 12.38 19.00 13.79
N PHE A 257 12.13 19.02 15.09
CA PHE A 257 10.77 19.06 15.61
C PHE A 257 10.08 20.35 15.17
N LEU A 258 8.92 20.23 14.53
CA LEU A 258 8.08 21.36 14.17
C LEU A 258 7.01 21.55 15.25
N LYS A 259 7.14 22.61 16.03
CA LYS A 259 6.10 23.00 16.97
C LYS A 259 4.93 23.61 16.20
N ALA A 260 3.70 23.22 16.54
CA ALA A 260 2.52 23.92 16.05
C ALA A 260 2.59 25.39 16.45
N ASN A 261 2.31 26.27 15.50
CA ASN A 261 2.20 27.70 15.76
C ASN A 261 0.99 27.94 16.66
N ASN A 262 1.19 28.66 17.75
CA ASN A 262 0.09 29.24 18.51
C ASN A 262 -0.46 30.38 17.65
N ARG A 263 -1.51 30.12 16.86
CA ARG A 263 -2.34 31.18 16.30
C ARG A 263 -3.34 31.65 17.35
#